data_AF-W9H4V8-F1
#
_entry.id   AF-W9H4V8-F1
#
_cell.length_a   1.000
_cell.length_b   1.000
_cell.length_c   1.000
_cell.angle_alpha   90.00
_cell.angle_beta   90.00
_cell.angle_gamma   90.00
#
_symmetry.space_group_name_H-M   'P 1'
#
loop_
_entity.id
_entity.type
_entity.pdbx_description
1 polymer ?
#
loop_
_entity_poly.entity_id
_entity_poly.type
_entity_poly.pdbx_seq_one_letter_code
_entity_poly.pdbx_strand_id
1 'polypeptide(L)'
;MREVDTVLREYMDRKAHFTSIDIANEVKRRGTWVPNRDVALHMREYAPLSPGGDYLASLTTCFLKDGRSVEAYVFHPVGTSATDYREILEPAMSPQEFAALHPSAPMPSQPMGGVPKPPLVN
;
A
#
# COMPACT_ATOMS: atom_id res chain seq x y z
N MET A 1 9.55 -0.90 8.98
CA MET A 1 9.87 0.12 7.95
C MET A 1 10.93 -0.32 6.97
N ARG A 2 12.02 -0.98 7.41
CA ARG A 2 13.10 -1.47 6.51
C ARG A 2 12.61 -2.21 5.25
N GLU A 3 11.59 -3.07 5.36
CA GLU A 3 11.06 -3.78 4.19
C GLU A 3 10.34 -2.84 3.20
N VAL A 4 9.58 -1.87 3.72
CA VAL A 4 8.95 -0.82 2.91
C VAL A 4 10.03 -0.02 2.17
N ASP A 5 11.13 0.34 2.83
CA ASP A 5 12.26 1.06 2.20
C ASP A 5 12.94 0.25 1.10
N THR A 6 13.07 -1.07 1.30
CA THR A 6 13.61 -1.98 0.28
C THR A 6 12.71 -2.02 -0.93
N VAL A 7 11.41 -2.26 -0.76
CA VAL A 7 10.44 -2.29 -1.86
C VAL A 7 10.39 -0.95 -2.59
N LEU A 8 10.37 0.17 -1.85
CA LEU A 8 10.40 1.51 -2.44
C LEU A 8 11.63 1.71 -3.33
N ARG A 9 12.82 1.37 -2.85
CA ARG A 9 14.06 1.46 -3.64
C ARG A 9 13.98 0.63 -4.90
N GLU A 10 13.51 -0.62 -4.82
CA GLU A 10 13.41 -1.47 -6.00
C GLU A 10 12.43 -0.93 -7.05
N TYR A 11 11.33 -0.30 -6.64
CA TYR A 11 10.41 0.36 -7.58
C TYR A 11 11.06 1.61 -8.20
N MET A 12 11.79 2.38 -7.40
CA MET A 12 12.51 3.58 -7.85
C MET A 12 13.67 3.26 -8.81
N ASP A 13 14.43 2.18 -8.54
CA ASP A 13 15.53 1.72 -9.39
C ASP A 13 15.04 1.29 -10.77
N ARG A 14 13.82 0.73 -10.84
CA ARG A 14 13.13 0.37 -12.09
C ARG A 14 12.42 1.54 -12.77
N LYS A 15 12.49 2.75 -12.20
CA LYS A 15 11.75 3.93 -12.66
C LYS A 15 10.25 3.67 -12.83
N ALA A 16 9.68 2.85 -11.94
CA ALA A 16 8.27 2.48 -11.98
C ALA A 16 7.38 3.60 -11.46
N HIS A 17 6.12 3.60 -11.92
CA HIS A 17 5.02 4.34 -11.29
C HIS A 17 4.38 3.45 -10.23
N PHE A 18 3.99 4.01 -9.09
CA PHE A 18 3.38 3.24 -8.00
C PHE A 18 2.54 4.08 -7.07
N THR A 19 1.65 3.41 -6.35
CA THR A 19 0.87 3.92 -5.24
C THR A 19 1.32 3.29 -3.93
N SER A 20 0.83 3.80 -2.79
CA SER A 20 1.05 3.14 -1.50
C SER A 20 0.43 1.74 -1.42
N ILE A 21 -0.60 1.46 -2.22
CA ILE A 21 -1.22 0.13 -2.30
C ILE A 21 -0.27 -0.86 -2.95
N ASP A 22 0.40 -0.49 -4.04
CA ASP A 22 1.36 -1.35 -4.73
C ASP A 22 2.50 -1.76 -3.79
N ILE A 23 3.07 -0.77 -3.09
CA ILE A 23 4.16 -0.99 -2.13
C ILE A 23 3.68 -1.85 -0.97
N ALA A 24 2.52 -1.56 -0.38
CA ALA A 24 1.98 -2.35 0.73
C ALA A 24 1.68 -3.79 0.31
N ASN A 25 1.11 -4.00 -0.87
CA ASN A 25 0.83 -5.34 -1.39
C ASN A 25 2.12 -6.11 -1.64
N GLU A 26 3.14 -5.48 -2.21
CA GLU A 26 4.43 -6.16 -2.43
C GLU A 26 5.11 -6.53 -1.11
N VAL A 27 5.12 -5.66 -0.10
CA VAL A 27 5.62 -5.99 1.25
C VAL A 27 4.85 -7.17 1.85
N LYS A 28 3.53 -7.20 1.67
CA LYS A 28 2.68 -8.32 2.12
C LYS A 28 2.97 -9.61 1.37
N ARG A 29 3.18 -9.57 0.04
CA ARG A 29 3.57 -10.76 -0.75
C ARG A 29 4.91 -11.36 -0.29
N ARG A 30 5.79 -10.54 0.30
CA ARG A 30 7.05 -10.98 0.92
C ARG A 30 6.88 -11.55 2.32
N GLY A 31 5.65 -11.65 2.82
CA GLY A 31 5.34 -12.24 4.12
C GLY A 31 5.34 -11.26 5.29
N THR A 32 5.41 -9.95 5.05
CA THR A 32 5.30 -8.95 6.11
C THR A 32 3.96 -8.24 6.05
N TRP A 33 3.13 -8.41 7.08
CA TRP A 33 1.90 -7.62 7.16
C TRP A 33 2.22 -6.14 7.46
N VAL A 34 1.66 -5.24 6.65
CA VAL A 34 1.72 -3.80 6.89
C VAL A 34 0.40 -3.13 6.46
N PRO A 35 -0.21 -2.27 7.29
CA PRO A 35 -1.37 -1.48 6.86
C PRO A 35 -1.00 -0.48 5.76
N ASN A 36 -1.87 -0.34 4.74
CA ASN A 36 -1.63 0.59 3.64
C ASN A 36 -1.52 2.05 4.13
N ARG A 37 -2.25 2.39 5.20
CA ARG A 37 -2.16 3.70 5.85
C ARG A 37 -0.74 3.99 6.36
N ASP A 38 -0.11 3.01 6.97
CA ASP A 38 1.22 3.17 7.56
C ASP A 38 2.28 3.30 6.46
N VAL A 39 2.13 2.54 5.37
CA VAL A 39 2.95 2.72 4.16
C VAL A 39 2.76 4.12 3.56
N ALA A 40 1.52 4.59 3.43
CA ALA A 40 1.25 5.92 2.89
C ALA A 40 1.82 7.04 3.77
N LEU A 41 1.76 6.91 5.10
CA LEU A 41 2.38 7.86 6.03
C LEU A 41 3.90 7.84 5.89
N HIS A 42 4.49 6.66 5.87
CA HIS A 42 5.95 6.50 5.71
C HIS A 42 6.46 7.07 4.39
N MET A 43 5.75 6.84 3.29
CA MET A 43 6.13 7.37 1.97
C MET A 43 6.15 8.90 1.94
N ARG A 44 5.32 9.58 2.74
CA ARG A 44 5.33 11.04 2.85
C ARG A 44 6.58 11.57 3.56
N GLU A 45 7.16 10.78 4.44
CA GLU A 45 8.36 11.12 5.22
C GLU A 45 9.63 10.52 4.58
N TYR A 46 9.49 9.69 3.55
CA TYR A 46 10.60 9.03 2.89
C TYR A 46 11.38 10.03 2.03
N ALA A 47 12.62 10.33 2.45
CA ALA A 47 13.43 11.40 1.85
C ALA A 47 13.55 11.35 0.32
N PRO A 48 13.72 10.18 -0.35
CA PRO A 48 13.76 10.10 -1.81
C PRO A 48 12.47 10.51 -2.54
N LEU A 49 11.34 10.55 -1.84
CA LEU A 49 10.03 11.02 -2.36
C LEU A 49 9.71 12.44 -1.91
N SER A 50 10.61 13.09 -1.16
CA SER A 50 10.42 14.46 -0.67
C SER A 50 10.58 15.47 -1.82
N PRO A 51 10.01 16.69 -1.69
CA PRO A 51 10.17 17.73 -2.70
C PRO A 51 11.64 17.97 -3.07
N GLY A 52 11.94 17.92 -4.37
CA GLY A 52 13.31 18.02 -4.89
C GLY A 52 14.02 16.67 -5.10
N GLY A 53 13.38 15.55 -4.78
CA GLY A 53 13.84 14.21 -5.15
C GLY A 53 13.57 13.83 -6.61
N ASP A 54 13.95 12.61 -6.98
CA ASP A 54 13.78 12.06 -8.35
C ASP A 54 12.33 11.64 -8.68
N TYR A 55 11.42 11.80 -7.73
CA TYR A 55 10.05 11.36 -7.81
C TYR A 55 9.09 12.47 -7.37
N LEU A 56 7.94 12.53 -8.03
CA LEU A 56 6.84 13.42 -7.73
C LEU A 56 5.64 12.61 -7.23
N ALA A 57 4.84 13.22 -6.36
CA ALA A 57 3.56 12.68 -5.92
C ALA A 57 2.43 13.54 -6.49
N SER A 58 1.56 12.93 -7.29
CA SER A 58 0.44 13.61 -7.93
C SER A 58 -0.87 12.88 -7.60
N LEU A 59 -1.90 13.63 -7.19
CA LEU A 59 -3.24 13.10 -7.06
C LEU A 59 -3.86 12.97 -8.46
N THR A 60 -4.25 11.76 -8.85
CA THR A 60 -4.87 11.49 -10.15
C THR A 60 -6.00 10.47 -10.00
N THR A 61 -6.86 10.40 -11.01
CA THR A 61 -7.87 9.35 -11.13
C THR A 61 -7.24 8.10 -11.72
N CYS A 62 -7.29 7.01 -10.97
CA CYS A 62 -6.93 5.67 -11.41
C CYS A 62 -8.19 4.82 -11.57
N PHE A 63 -8.09 3.71 -12.29
CA PHE A 63 -9.18 2.76 -12.46
C PHE A 63 -8.84 1.45 -11.75
N LEU A 64 -9.81 0.90 -11.03
CA LEU A 64 -9.75 -0.46 -10.53
C LEU A 64 -10.04 -1.44 -11.68
N LYS A 65 -9.65 -2.71 -11.51
CA LYS A 65 -9.96 -3.79 -12.47
C LYS A 65 -11.44 -3.92 -12.84
N ASP A 66 -12.35 -3.54 -11.93
CA ASP A 66 -13.79 -3.54 -12.15
C ASP A 66 -14.31 -2.29 -12.89
N GLY A 67 -13.41 -1.42 -13.35
CA GLY A 67 -13.71 -0.20 -14.09
C GLY A 67 -14.10 1.00 -13.23
N ARG A 68 -14.22 0.84 -11.89
CA ARG A 68 -14.50 1.98 -11.00
C ARG A 68 -13.31 2.92 -10.94
N SER A 69 -13.57 4.22 -11.00
CA SER A 69 -12.57 5.23 -10.77
C SER A 69 -12.35 5.48 -9.28
N VAL A 70 -11.09 5.70 -8.91
CA VAL A 70 -10.68 6.08 -7.57
C VAL A 70 -9.61 7.16 -7.65
N GLU A 71 -9.63 8.12 -6.74
CA GLU A 71 -8.54 9.07 -6.60
C GLU A 71 -7.41 8.44 -5.79
N ALA A 72 -6.19 8.50 -6.32
CA ALA A 72 -5.01 7.99 -5.65
C ALA A 72 -3.80 8.91 -5.88
N TYR A 73 -2.93 8.96 -4.87
CA TYR A 73 -1.61 9.55 -5.06
C TYR A 73 -0.73 8.55 -5.79
N VAL A 74 -0.31 8.93 -7.00
CA VAL A 74 0.66 8.21 -7.81
C VAL A 74 2.01 8.86 -7.63
N PHE A 75 2.99 8.04 -7.28
CA PHE A 75 4.40 8.39 -7.24
C PHE A 75 5.03 8.00 -8.57
N HIS A 76 5.68 8.96 -9.22
CA HIS A 76 6.22 8.78 -10.57
C HIS A 76 7.56 9.51 -10.73
N PRO A 77 8.45 9.03 -11.62
CA PRO A 77 9.71 9.71 -11.89
C PRO A 77 9.49 11.14 -12.38
N VAL A 78 10.42 12.04 -12.02
CA VAL A 78 10.46 13.37 -12.63
C VAL A 78 10.59 13.25 -14.15
N GLY A 79 9.77 13.99 -14.88
CA GLY A 79 9.73 13.96 -16.34
C GLY A 79 8.71 12.99 -16.94
N THR A 80 8.00 12.19 -16.12
CA THR A 80 6.85 11.37 -16.57
C THR A 80 5.53 11.96 -16.08
N SER A 81 4.41 11.45 -16.61
CA SER A 81 3.08 11.88 -16.19
C SER A 81 2.46 10.88 -15.21
N ALA A 82 1.85 11.37 -14.14
CA ALA A 82 1.06 10.52 -13.24
C ALA A 82 -0.09 9.77 -13.96
N THR A 83 -0.58 10.31 -15.08
CA THR A 83 -1.63 9.70 -15.90
C THR A 83 -1.16 8.51 -16.75
N ASP A 84 0.15 8.25 -16.79
CA ASP A 84 0.70 7.03 -17.38
C ASP A 84 0.38 5.81 -16.50
N TYR A 85 0.14 6.03 -15.20
CA TYR A 85 -0.42 5.04 -14.29
C TYR A 85 -1.95 5.13 -14.32
N ARG A 86 -2.58 4.29 -15.14
CA ARG A 86 -4.04 4.30 -15.34
C ARG A 86 -4.79 3.30 -14.49
N GLU A 87 -4.20 2.15 -14.18
CA GLU A 87 -4.90 1.04 -13.56
C GLU A 87 -4.20 0.58 -12.29
N ILE A 88 -4.96 0.49 -11.19
CA ILE A 88 -4.54 -0.20 -9.98
C ILE A 88 -4.79 -1.69 -10.22
N LEU A 89 -3.72 -2.40 -10.57
CA LEU A 89 -3.77 -3.80 -10.98
C LEU A 89 -4.29 -4.73 -9.88
N GLU A 90 -4.06 -4.38 -8.60
CA GLU A 90 -4.52 -5.20 -7.49
C GLU A 90 -5.14 -4.34 -6.39
N PRO A 91 -6.32 -4.73 -5.87
CA PRO A 91 -6.88 -4.09 -4.70
C PRO A 91 -5.95 -4.27 -3.50
N ALA A 92 -6.17 -3.46 -2.47
CA ALA A 92 -5.48 -3.63 -1.20
C ALA A 92 -5.66 -5.05 -0.66
N MET A 93 -4.56 -5.79 -0.50
CA MET A 93 -4.58 -7.15 0.03
C MET A 93 -5.13 -7.13 1.47
N SER A 94 -6.19 -7.91 1.68
CA SER A 94 -6.87 -8.09 2.95
C SER A 94 -6.08 -8.99 3.91
N PRO A 95 -6.37 -8.95 5.23
CA PRO A 95 -5.77 -9.87 6.19
C PRO A 95 -6.02 -11.34 5.84
N GLN A 96 -7.20 -11.68 5.32
CA GLN A 96 -7.55 -13.05 4.93
C GLN A 96 -6.73 -13.54 3.75
N GLU A 97 -6.53 -12.70 2.73
CA GLU A 97 -5.67 -13.02 1.57
C GLU A 97 -4.22 -13.18 2.00
N PHE A 98 -3.71 -12.30 2.87
CA PHE A 98 -2.37 -12.43 3.43
C PHE A 98 -2.21 -13.73 4.23
N ALA A 99 -3.17 -14.08 5.10
CA ALA A 99 -3.15 -15.32 5.87
C ALA A 99 -3.12 -16.57 4.98
N ALA A 100 -3.85 -16.52 3.85
CA ALA A 100 -3.87 -17.61 2.89
C ALA A 100 -2.52 -17.78 2.17
N LEU A 101 -1.81 -16.68 1.88
CA LEU A 101 -0.49 -16.69 1.27
C LEU A 101 0.62 -17.07 2.26
N HIS A 102 0.46 -16.69 3.53
CA HIS A 102 1.47 -16.85 4.58
C HIS A 102 0.86 -17.45 5.85
N PRO A 103 0.51 -18.75 5.85
CA PRO A 103 -0.20 -19.39 6.98
C PRO A 103 0.60 -19.42 8.29
N SER A 104 1.92 -19.23 8.21
CA SER A 104 2.82 -19.21 9.38
C SER A 104 3.30 -17.80 9.75
N ALA A 105 2.92 -16.76 9.00
CA ALA A 105 3.30 -15.40 9.35
C ALA A 105 2.46 -14.90 10.54
N PRO A 106 3.04 -14.08 11.43
CA PRO A 106 2.28 -13.43 12.48
C PRO A 106 1.20 -12.56 11.82
N MET A 107 -0.06 -12.94 12.01
CA MET A 107 -1.20 -12.12 11.61
C MET A 107 -1.20 -10.82 12.43
N PRO A 108 -1.61 -9.69 11.84
CA PRO A 108 -1.88 -8.52 12.65
C PRO A 108 -2.93 -8.87 13.70
N SER A 109 -2.71 -8.42 14.93
CA SER A 109 -3.78 -8.27 15.90
C SER A 109 -4.86 -7.42 15.25
N GLN A 110 -5.97 -8.01 14.81
CA GLN A 110 -7.14 -7.22 14.44
C GLN A 110 -7.47 -6.33 15.64
N PRO A 111 -7.91 -5.07 15.45
CA PRO A 111 -8.60 -4.39 16.53
C PRO A 111 -9.78 -5.29 16.87
N MET A 112 -9.77 -5.87 18.07
CA MET A 112 -10.88 -6.65 18.61
C MET A 112 -12.10 -5.75 18.65
N GLY A 113 -12.88 -5.75 17.57
CA GLY A 113 -14.22 -5.21 17.55
C GLY A 113 -15.05 -6.05 18.51
N GLY A 114 -15.26 -5.51 19.71
CA GLY A 114 -16.24 -5.92 20.71
C GLY A 114 -16.46 -7.42 20.85
N VAL A 115 -15.83 -8.04 21.85
CA VAL A 115 -16.42 -9.23 22.47
C VAL A 115 -17.86 -8.84 22.88
N PRO A 116 -18.92 -9.49 22.38
CA PRO A 116 -20.25 -9.28 22.94
C PRO A 116 -20.18 -9.78 24.38
N LYS A 117 -20.34 -8.86 25.33
CA LYS A 117 -20.53 -9.19 26.74
C LYS A 117 -21.69 -10.20 26.81
N PRO A 118 -21.53 -11.39 27.41
CA PRO A 118 -22.66 -12.30 27.58
C PRO A 118 -23.74 -11.60 28.42
N PRO A 119 -25.03 -11.79 28.12
CA PRO A 119 -26.09 -11.15 28.89
C PRO A 119 -26.01 -11.66 30.34
N LEU A 120 -25.95 -10.72 31.29
CA LEU A 120 -26.22 -11.02 32.69
C LEU A 120 -27.68 -11.47 32.78
N VAL A 121 -27.88 -12.75 33.06
CA VAL A 121 -29.17 -13.28 33.49
C VAL A 121 -29.36 -12.81 34.94
N ASN A 122 -30.37 -11.96 35.16
CA ASN A 122 -30.98 -11.74 36.48
C ASN A 122 -32.17 -12.68 36.63
#